data_AF-A0A950QMY2-F1
#
_entry.id   AF-A0A950QMY2-F1
#
_cell.length_a   1.000
_cell.length_b   1.000
_cell.length_c   1.000
_cell.angle_alpha   90.00
_cell.angle_beta   90.00
_cell.angle_gamma   90.00
#
_symmetry.space_group_name_H-M   'P 1'
#
loop_
_entity.id
_entity.type
_entity.pdbx_description
1 polymer ?
#
loop_
_entity_poly.entity_id
_entity_poly.type
_entity_poly.pdbx_seq_one_letter_code
_entity_poly.pdbx_strand_id
1 'polypeptide(L)'
;MSTQAQIAANQANAQHSTGPRTEEGKAASCRNNFRHGFTGAFNLLPSEDEDEFSALLTALRLEHNPSTPTENILVDKIAQHFWLTKRAQLLQDLAMAEDRAEVENERQFALFLRYQTTNDRAFHKCLDQLLKLRAERRKQEIG
;
A
#
# COMPACT_ATOMS: atom_id res chain seq x y z
N MET A 1 3.49 33.91 5.12
CA MET A 1 3.12 34.37 3.77
C MET A 1 4.33 34.22 2.86
N SER A 2 4.17 33.72 1.63
CA SER A 2 5.29 33.62 0.67
C SER A 2 5.67 35.00 0.14
N THR A 3 6.96 35.24 -0.05
CA THR A 3 7.46 36.51 -0.57
C THR A 3 7.20 36.65 -2.07
N GLN A 4 7.21 37.89 -2.59
CA GLN A 4 7.03 38.14 -4.02
C GLN A 4 8.05 37.37 -4.89
N ALA A 5 9.29 37.24 -4.41
CA ALA A 5 10.34 36.47 -5.07
C ALA A 5 10.04 34.96 -5.10
N GLN A 6 9.51 34.40 -4.00
CA GLN A 6 9.08 33.00 -3.94
C GLN A 6 7.90 32.73 -4.89
N ILE A 7 6.95 33.66 -5.01
CA ILE A 7 5.81 33.54 -5.93
C ILE A 7 6.27 33.56 -7.38
N ALA A 8 7.15 34.50 -7.76
CA ALA A 8 7.68 34.58 -9.12
C ALA A 8 8.50 33.33 -9.51
N ALA A 9 9.33 32.83 -8.60
CA ALA A 9 10.09 31.59 -8.81
C ALA A 9 9.16 30.38 -8.95
N ASN A 10 8.12 30.25 -8.12
CA ASN A 10 7.15 29.16 -8.23
C ASN A 10 6.35 29.22 -9.54
N GLN A 11 5.98 30.41 -10.02
CA GLN A 11 5.31 30.58 -11.30
C GLN A 11 6.21 30.19 -12.49
N ALA A 12 7.48 30.59 -12.47
CA ALA A 12 8.45 30.19 -13.49
C ALA A 12 8.69 28.67 -13.48
N ASN A 13 8.87 28.06 -12.30
CA ASN A 13 9.06 26.62 -12.16
C ASN A 13 7.82 25.82 -12.59
N ALA A 14 6.61 26.34 -12.34
CA ALA A 14 5.36 25.70 -12.76
C ALA A 14 5.20 25.61 -14.29
N GLN A 15 5.79 26.55 -15.05
CA GLN A 15 5.80 26.48 -16.52
C GLN A 15 6.65 25.31 -17.04
N HIS A 16 7.65 24.87 -16.27
CA HIS A 16 8.51 23.74 -16.61
C HIS A 16 8.04 22.40 -16.01
N SER A 17 7.16 22.41 -15.00
CA SER A 17 6.63 21.20 -14.32
C SER A 17 5.15 20.95 -14.61
N THR A 18 4.79 20.84 -15.90
CA THR A 18 3.38 20.67 -16.31
C THR A 18 2.83 19.24 -16.17
N GLY A 19 3.65 18.32 -15.66
CA GLY A 19 3.31 16.89 -15.56
C GLY A 19 3.07 16.25 -16.93
N PRO A 20 2.89 14.92 -16.97
CA PRO A 20 2.55 14.24 -18.21
C PRO A 20 1.13 14.61 -18.67
N ARG A 21 1.03 15.18 -19.89
CA ARG A 21 -0.25 15.62 -20.48
C ARG A 21 -0.87 14.61 -21.45
N THR A 22 -0.07 13.67 -21.96
CA THR A 22 -0.52 12.61 -22.88
C THR A 22 -0.85 11.33 -22.11
N GLU A 23 -1.70 10.48 -22.66
CA GLU A 23 -2.01 9.18 -22.05
C GLU A 23 -0.75 8.30 -21.94
N GLU A 24 0.14 8.35 -22.92
CA GLU A 24 1.43 7.66 -22.90
C GLU A 24 2.34 8.23 -21.80
N GLY A 25 2.35 9.54 -21.61
CA GLY A 25 3.12 10.20 -20.55
C GLY A 25 2.57 9.87 -19.17
N LYS A 26 1.24 9.81 -19.02
CA LYS A 26 0.59 9.42 -17.77
C LYS A 26 0.87 7.95 -17.46
N ALA A 27 0.82 7.08 -18.46
CA ALA A 27 1.18 5.67 -18.33
C ALA A 27 2.68 5.48 -17.99
N ALA A 28 3.57 6.27 -18.57
CA ALA A 28 4.98 6.27 -18.18
C ALA A 28 5.17 6.74 -16.74
N SER A 29 4.48 7.80 -16.33
CA SER A 29 4.55 8.33 -14.97
C SER A 29 3.89 7.41 -13.93
N CYS A 30 2.85 6.65 -14.27
CA CYS A 30 2.26 5.68 -13.35
C CYS A 30 3.20 4.49 -13.11
N ARG A 31 3.99 4.10 -14.12
CA ARG A 31 5.02 3.05 -13.99
C ARG A 31 6.17 3.45 -13.08
N ASN A 32 6.54 4.73 -12.98
CA ASN A 32 7.56 5.18 -12.01
C ASN A 32 7.14 4.92 -10.56
N ASN A 33 5.85 4.94 -10.27
CA ASN A 33 5.31 4.63 -8.94
C ASN A 33 5.25 3.11 -8.69
N PHE A 34 5.33 2.30 -9.75
CA PHE A 34 5.21 0.85 -9.70
C PHE A 34 6.50 0.12 -9.26
N ARG A 35 7.60 0.85 -8.99
CA ARG A 35 8.92 0.26 -8.68
C ARG A 35 8.88 -0.77 -7.54
N HIS A 36 8.04 -0.55 -6.53
CA HIS A 36 7.93 -1.43 -5.35
C HIS A 36 6.51 -2.00 -5.16
N GLY A 37 5.57 -1.67 -6.05
CA GLY A 37 4.19 -2.17 -6.01
C GLY A 37 3.38 -1.77 -4.76
N PHE A 38 3.78 -0.76 -3.99
CA PHE A 38 3.04 -0.30 -2.80
C PHE A 38 1.88 0.64 -3.10
N THR A 39 1.82 1.17 -4.31
CA THR A 39 0.91 2.25 -4.70
C THR A 39 0.11 1.83 -5.93
N GLY A 40 -1.16 2.27 -5.99
CA GLY A 40 -2.10 1.84 -7.02
C GLY A 40 -2.91 0.62 -6.59
N ALA A 41 -3.44 -0.11 -7.58
CA ALA A 41 -4.16 -1.35 -7.32
C ALA A 41 -3.19 -2.43 -6.82
N PHE A 42 -3.63 -3.24 -5.86
CA PHE A 42 -2.83 -4.35 -5.36
C PHE A 42 -2.50 -5.33 -6.49
N ASN A 43 -1.24 -5.72 -6.54
CA ASN A 43 -0.77 -6.85 -7.33
C ASN A 43 0.45 -7.50 -6.68
N LEU A 44 0.63 -8.77 -7.01
CA LEU A 44 1.84 -9.51 -6.68
C LEU A 44 2.96 -9.09 -7.63
N LEU A 45 4.16 -8.95 -7.09
CA LEU A 45 5.34 -8.71 -7.92
C LEU A 45 5.77 -10.01 -8.59
N PRO A 46 6.43 -9.97 -9.76
CA PRO A 46 6.92 -11.18 -10.43
C PRO A 46 7.89 -12.04 -9.60
N SER A 47 8.52 -11.44 -8.58
CA SER A 47 9.43 -12.11 -7.66
C SER A 47 8.74 -12.75 -6.45
N GLU A 48 7.43 -12.61 -6.34
CA GLU A 48 6.63 -13.08 -5.21
C GLU A 48 5.89 -14.38 -5.54
N ASP A 49 5.62 -15.17 -4.51
CA ASP A 49 4.95 -16.45 -4.63
C ASP A 49 3.42 -16.28 -4.63
N GLU A 50 2.79 -16.57 -5.78
CA GLU A 50 1.34 -16.52 -5.95
C GLU A 50 0.61 -17.60 -5.16
N ASP A 51 1.20 -18.79 -5.01
CA ASP A 51 0.61 -19.88 -4.24
C ASP A 51 0.61 -19.54 -2.75
N GLU A 52 1.67 -18.90 -2.26
CA GLU A 52 1.72 -18.44 -0.87
C GLU A 52 0.64 -17.38 -0.57
N PHE A 53 0.48 -16.39 -1.46
CA PHE A 53 -0.59 -15.40 -1.29
C PHE A 53 -1.97 -16.03 -1.39
N SER A 54 -2.18 -16.94 -2.35
CA SER A 54 -3.43 -17.67 -2.53
C SER A 54 -3.78 -18.52 -1.30
N ALA A 55 -2.78 -19.21 -0.73
CA ALA A 55 -2.94 -19.98 0.51
C ALA A 55 -3.31 -19.09 1.69
N LEU A 56 -2.65 -17.94 1.85
CA LEU A 56 -2.98 -16.94 2.88
C LEU A 56 -4.42 -16.45 2.73
N LEU A 57 -4.81 -16.03 1.52
CA LEU A 57 -6.16 -15.52 1.26
C LEU A 57 -7.23 -16.59 1.53
N THR A 58 -6.96 -17.83 1.11
CA THR A 58 -7.84 -18.97 1.35
C THR A 58 -7.99 -19.24 2.85
N ALA A 59 -6.89 -19.23 3.60
CA ALA A 59 -6.90 -19.41 5.04
C ALA A 59 -7.70 -18.31 5.75
N LEU A 60 -7.49 -17.04 5.38
CA LEU A 60 -8.23 -15.91 5.97
C LEU A 60 -9.73 -15.95 5.64
N ARG A 61 -10.08 -16.35 4.41
CA ARG A 61 -11.48 -16.55 4.02
C ARG A 61 -12.13 -17.70 4.78
N LEU A 62 -11.41 -18.77 5.05
CA LEU A 62 -11.90 -19.89 5.87
C LEU A 62 -12.04 -19.49 7.34
N GLU A 63 -11.01 -18.86 7.92
CA GLU A 63 -10.99 -18.41 9.31
C GLU A 63 -12.13 -17.44 9.60
N HIS A 64 -12.28 -16.42 8.74
CA HIS A 64 -13.32 -15.46 8.94
C HIS A 64 -14.67 -15.99 8.47
N ASN A 65 -14.78 -16.72 7.36
CA ASN A 65 -16.05 -17.13 6.77
C ASN A 65 -16.99 -15.92 6.50
N PRO A 66 -16.58 -14.97 5.64
CA PRO A 66 -17.36 -13.76 5.36
C PRO A 66 -18.68 -14.09 4.63
N SER A 67 -19.81 -13.56 5.12
CA SER A 67 -21.15 -13.87 4.57
C SER A 67 -21.72 -12.74 3.70
N THR A 68 -21.15 -11.54 3.72
CA THR A 68 -21.62 -10.40 2.91
C THR A 68 -20.54 -9.90 1.95
N PRO A 69 -20.91 -9.20 0.87
CA PRO A 69 -19.94 -8.60 -0.04
C PRO A 69 -18.94 -7.68 0.67
N THR A 70 -19.41 -6.89 1.64
CA THR A 70 -18.53 -5.99 2.42
C THR A 70 -17.52 -6.77 3.26
N GLU A 71 -17.94 -7.88 3.90
CA GLU A 71 -17.01 -8.72 4.65
C GLU A 71 -15.99 -9.39 3.74
N ASN A 72 -16.39 -9.85 2.55
CA ASN A 72 -15.47 -10.42 1.57
C ASN A 72 -14.40 -9.38 1.15
N ILE A 73 -14.82 -8.16 0.84
CA ILE A 73 -13.90 -7.06 0.51
C ILE A 73 -12.93 -6.77 1.66
N LEU A 74 -13.41 -6.79 2.91
CA LEU A 74 -12.56 -6.55 4.08
C LEU A 74 -11.54 -7.68 4.28
N VAL A 75 -11.95 -8.94 4.16
CA VAL A 75 -11.05 -10.10 4.24
C VAL A 75 -9.98 -10.05 3.14
N ASP A 76 -10.38 -9.75 1.91
CA ASP A 76 -9.44 -9.60 0.80
C ASP A 76 -8.43 -8.47 1.07
N LYS A 77 -8.89 -7.33 1.60
CA LYS A 77 -8.01 -6.21 1.99
C LYS A 77 -7.08 -6.54 3.14
N ILE A 78 -7.53 -7.34 4.12
CA ILE A 78 -6.69 -7.83 5.22
C ILE A 78 -5.51 -8.62 4.65
N ALA A 79 -5.78 -9.56 3.72
CA ALA A 79 -4.74 -10.34 3.05
C ALA A 79 -3.77 -9.44 2.26
N GLN A 80 -4.30 -8.48 1.49
CA GLN A 80 -3.49 -7.54 0.70
C GLN A 80 -2.58 -6.68 1.56
N HIS A 81 -3.11 -6.07 2.63
CA HIS A 81 -2.32 -5.22 3.52
C HIS A 81 -1.27 -6.02 4.29
N PHE A 82 -1.60 -7.24 4.73
CA PHE A 82 -0.60 -8.14 5.31
C PHE A 82 0.54 -8.42 4.32
N TRP A 83 0.20 -8.73 3.06
CA TRP A 83 1.20 -9.00 2.03
C TRP A 83 2.10 -7.79 1.75
N LEU A 84 1.52 -6.59 1.68
CA LEU A 84 2.28 -5.36 1.53
C LEU A 84 3.17 -5.07 2.75
N THR A 85 2.71 -5.34 3.97
CA THR A 85 3.57 -5.26 5.16
C THR A 85 4.76 -6.21 5.05
N LYS A 86 4.52 -7.48 4.68
CA LYS A 86 5.58 -8.47 4.48
C LYS A 86 6.59 -8.02 3.42
N ARG A 87 6.11 -7.51 2.27
CA ARG A 87 6.96 -6.93 1.22
C ARG A 87 7.81 -5.77 1.74
N ALA A 88 7.23 -4.88 2.54
CA ALA A 88 7.93 -3.75 3.11
C ALA A 88 9.03 -4.17 4.09
N GLN A 89 8.85 -5.25 4.84
CA GLN A 89 9.88 -5.80 5.73
C GLN A 89 11.03 -6.41 4.91
N LEU A 90 10.73 -7.22 3.90
CA LEU A 90 11.76 -7.78 3.02
C LEU A 90 12.60 -6.69 2.33
N LEU A 91 11.98 -5.62 1.87
CA LEU A 91 12.69 -4.50 1.24
C LEU A 91 13.50 -3.67 2.24
N GLN A 92 13.11 -3.61 3.53
CA GLN A 92 13.93 -3.01 4.58
C GLN A 92 15.22 -3.81 4.79
N ASP A 93 15.11 -5.14 4.91
CA ASP A 93 16.26 -6.02 5.11
C ASP A 93 17.23 -5.93 3.93
N LEU A 94 16.70 -5.93 2.70
CA LEU A 94 17.49 -5.75 1.49
C LEU A 94 18.18 -4.38 1.45
N ALA A 95 17.48 -3.30 1.80
CA ALA A 95 18.07 -1.96 1.84
C ALA A 95 19.23 -1.84 2.84
N MET A 96 19.22 -2.63 3.92
CA MET A 96 20.34 -2.69 4.88
C MET A 96 21.48 -3.60 4.43
N ALA A 97 21.19 -4.62 3.62
CA ALA A 97 22.18 -5.59 3.14
C ALA A 97 22.92 -5.15 1.87
N GLU A 98 22.36 -4.22 1.08
CA GLU A 98 22.97 -3.73 -0.15
C GLU A 98 24.17 -2.81 0.10
N ASP A 99 25.25 -3.04 -0.65
CA ASP A 99 26.46 -2.19 -0.66
C ASP A 99 26.20 -0.91 -1.48
N ARG A 100 25.46 0.02 -0.87
CA ARG A 100 25.23 1.37 -1.39
C ARG A 100 25.71 2.40 -0.37
N ALA A 101 25.77 3.66 -0.80
CA ALA A 101 26.04 4.76 0.12
C ALA A 101 25.05 4.75 1.30
N GLU A 102 25.55 4.91 2.52
CA GLU A 102 24.79 4.85 3.78
C GLU A 102 23.54 5.76 3.75
N VAL A 103 23.68 6.97 3.22
CA VAL A 103 22.57 7.93 3.05
C VAL A 103 21.46 7.41 2.14
N GLU A 104 21.77 6.62 1.11
CA GLU A 104 20.76 6.01 0.24
C GLU A 104 20.06 4.85 0.95
N ASN A 105 20.82 4.02 1.68
CA ASN A 105 20.27 2.92 2.47
C ASN A 105 19.30 3.43 3.55
N GLU A 106 19.66 4.48 4.29
CA GLU A 106 18.77 5.12 5.26
C GLU A 106 17.48 5.65 4.61
N ARG A 107 17.57 6.28 3.42
CA ARG A 107 16.40 6.79 2.71
C ARG A 107 15.46 5.67 2.26
N GLN A 108 16.00 4.58 1.70
CA GLN A 108 15.22 3.43 1.27
C GLN A 108 14.57 2.73 2.47
N PHE A 109 15.33 2.50 3.53
CA PHE A 109 14.81 1.94 4.78
C PHE A 109 13.66 2.78 5.35
N ALA A 110 13.85 4.11 5.46
CA ALA A 110 12.82 5.01 5.94
C ALA A 110 11.58 5.03 5.04
N LEU A 111 11.74 4.87 3.72
CA LEU A 111 10.64 4.75 2.77
C LEU A 111 9.83 3.48 3.03
N PHE A 112 10.49 2.33 3.14
CA PHE A 112 9.81 1.05 3.37
C PHE A 112 9.18 0.94 4.76
N LEU A 113 9.80 1.53 5.79
CA LEU A 113 9.21 1.63 7.12
C LEU A 113 7.89 2.42 7.12
N ARG A 114 7.79 3.48 6.30
CA ARG A 114 6.53 4.23 6.13
C ARG A 114 5.45 3.39 5.45
N TYR A 115 5.82 2.58 4.45
CA TYR A 115 4.88 1.67 3.79
C TYR A 115 4.41 0.55 4.72
N GLN A 116 5.31 -0.03 5.51
CA GLN A 116 4.95 -0.98 6.56
C GLN A 116 3.92 -0.36 7.51
N THR A 117 4.26 0.78 8.12
CA THR A 117 3.38 1.47 9.09
C THR A 117 2.01 1.84 8.50
N THR A 118 1.97 2.15 7.21
CA THR A 118 0.72 2.49 6.51
C THR A 118 -0.14 1.26 6.29
N ASN A 119 0.46 0.15 5.83
CA ASN A 119 -0.27 -1.10 5.59
C ASN A 119 -0.68 -1.79 6.90
N ASP A 120 0.13 -1.75 7.95
CA ASP A 120 -0.23 -2.26 9.28
C ASP A 120 -1.47 -1.55 9.83
N ARG A 121 -1.50 -0.21 9.76
CA ARG A 121 -2.68 0.57 10.19
C ARG A 121 -3.91 0.23 9.34
N ALA A 122 -3.74 0.05 8.03
CA ALA A 122 -4.83 -0.31 7.14
C ALA A 122 -5.35 -1.74 7.40
N PHE A 123 -4.45 -2.69 7.68
CA PHE A 123 -4.76 -4.05 8.11
C PHE A 123 -5.64 -4.03 9.35
N HIS A 124 -5.18 -3.37 10.42
CA HIS A 124 -5.92 -3.29 11.68
C HIS A 124 -7.28 -2.63 11.49
N LYS A 125 -7.34 -1.53 10.73
CA LYS A 125 -8.61 -0.87 10.42
C LYS A 125 -9.60 -1.79 9.70
N CYS A 126 -9.15 -2.59 8.73
CA CYS A 126 -10.02 -3.53 8.02
C CYS A 126 -10.50 -4.65 8.94
N LEU A 127 -9.61 -5.19 9.79
CA LEU A 127 -9.95 -6.20 10.77
C LEU A 127 -10.98 -5.69 11.79
N ASP A 128 -10.75 -4.50 12.36
CA ASP A 128 -11.67 -3.88 13.32
C ASP A 128 -13.06 -3.65 12.70
N GLN A 129 -13.11 -3.19 11.44
CA GLN A 129 -14.36 -3.02 10.71
C GLN A 129 -15.08 -4.35 10.48
N LEU A 130 -14.35 -5.40 10.11
CA LEU A 130 -14.91 -6.74 9.93
C LEU A 130 -15.52 -7.27 11.23
N LEU A 131 -14.78 -7.17 12.34
CA LEU A 131 -15.26 -7.59 13.66
C LEU A 131 -16.47 -6.79 14.12
N LYS A 132 -16.49 -5.47 13.85
CA LYS A 132 -17.63 -4.61 14.17
C LYS A 132 -18.89 -5.01 13.40
N LEU A 133 -18.80 -5.20 12.08
CA LEU A 133 -19.96 -5.62 11.26
C LEU A 133 -20.53 -6.95 11.72
N ARG A 134 -19.68 -7.88 12.15
CA ARG A 134 -20.11 -9.17 12.70
C ARG A 134 -20.79 -9.03 14.05
N ALA A 135 -20.24 -8.21 14.94
CA ALA A 135 -20.86 -7.93 16.21
C ALA A 135 -22.25 -7.29 16.02
N GLU A 136 -22.39 -6.37 15.07
CA GLU A 136 -23.67 -5.76 14.70
C GLU A 136 -24.65 -6.81 14.13
N ARG A 137 -24.21 -7.69 13.22
CA ARG A 137 -25.06 -8.77 12.71
C ARG A 137 -25.51 -9.72 13.82
N ARG A 138 -24.60 -10.16 14.67
CA ARG A 138 -24.92 -11.07 15.79
C ARG A 138 -25.93 -10.43 16.74
N LYS A 139 -25.83 -9.12 17.00
CA LYS A 139 -26.85 -8.40 17.77
C LYS A 139 -28.20 -8.42 17.08
N GLN A 140 -28.26 -8.15 15.77
CA GLN A 140 -29.51 -8.20 15.01
C GLN A 140 -30.15 -9.60 14.98
N GLU A 141 -29.34 -10.66 15.00
CA GLU A 141 -29.82 -12.05 15.07
C GLU A 141 -30.38 -12.43 16.45
N ILE A 142 -29.89 -11.78 17.52
CA ILE A 142 -30.26 -12.08 18.91
C ILE A 142 -31.33 -11.11 19.45
N GLY A 143 -31.44 -9.89 18.91
CA GLY A 143 -32.27 -8.78 19.40
C GLY A 143 -31.44 -7.64 19.97
#